data_AF-A0A8T7JVR7-F1
#
_entry.id   AF-A0A8T7JVR7-F1
#
_cell.length_a   1.000
_cell.length_b   1.000
_cell.length_c   1.000
_cell.angle_alpha   90.00
_cell.angle_beta   90.00
_cell.angle_gamma   90.00
#
_symmetry.space_group_name_H-M   'P 1'
#
loop_
_entity.id
_entity.type
_entity.pdbx_description
1 polymer ?
#
loop_
_entity_poly.entity_id
_entity_poly.type
_entity_poly.pdbx_seq_one_letter_code
_entity_poly.pdbx_strand_id
1 'polypeptide(L)'
;MIERYGEYTRIFYRNVEWTADILYPIIYLFFFGLAISWLFERGFSANSPMRKLNVMPVGAFVSDLLENLTIVTLLSIFPSQPIALGWLLFIFTTLKWIFAFASIALMLVGLAMALKNGFKKQAQ
;
A
#
# COMPACT_ATOMS: atom_id res chain seq x y z
N MET A 1 -8.98 20.64 -7.58
CA MET A 1 -7.53 20.46 -7.87
C MET A 1 -7.30 20.19 -9.35
N ILE A 2 -7.93 19.17 -9.94
CA ILE A 2 -7.80 18.81 -11.38
C ILE A 2 -8.17 19.95 -12.32
N GLU A 3 -9.14 20.79 -11.96
CA GLU A 3 -9.55 21.97 -12.75
C GLU A 3 -8.44 23.02 -12.93
N ARG A 4 -7.44 23.04 -12.03
CA ARG A 4 -6.28 23.92 -12.13
C ARG A 4 -5.23 23.39 -13.11
N TYR A 5 -5.37 22.15 -13.56
CA TYR A 5 -4.44 21.53 -14.49
C TYR A 5 -4.82 21.86 -15.93
N GLY A 6 -3.85 22.43 -16.65
CA GLY A 6 -3.92 22.53 -18.12
C GLY A 6 -4.01 21.14 -18.76
N GLU A 7 -4.44 21.08 -20.01
CA GLU A 7 -4.61 19.82 -20.75
C GLU A 7 -3.34 18.98 -20.77
N TYR A 8 -2.19 19.61 -21.04
CA TYR A 8 -0.90 18.95 -21.01
C TYR A 8 -0.60 18.29 -19.65
N THR A 9 -0.82 19.01 -18.55
CA THR A 9 -0.59 18.51 -17.19
C THR A 9 -1.51 17.33 -16.86
N ARG A 10 -2.77 17.35 -17.30
CA ARG A 10 -3.70 16.23 -17.09
C ARG A 10 -3.24 14.97 -17.83
N ILE A 11 -2.78 15.10 -19.07
CA ILE A 11 -2.25 13.98 -19.86
C ILE A 11 -0.96 13.44 -19.24
N PHE A 12 -0.04 14.31 -18.86
CA PHE A 12 1.21 13.93 -18.21
C PHE A 12 0.94 13.18 -16.91
N TYR A 13 0.12 13.74 -16.03
CA TYR A 13 -0.19 13.15 -14.73
C TYR A 13 -0.90 11.80 -14.88
N ARG A 14 -1.86 11.68 -15.80
CA ARG A 14 -2.50 10.39 -16.13
C ARG A 14 -1.48 9.32 -16.54
N ASN A 15 -0.51 9.68 -17.37
CA ASN A 15 0.49 8.74 -17.84
C ASN A 15 1.43 8.30 -16.71
N VAL A 16 1.80 9.21 -15.81
CA VAL A 16 2.60 8.90 -14.61
C VAL A 16 1.87 7.91 -13.71
N GLU A 17 0.61 8.20 -13.37
CA GLU A 17 -0.24 7.35 -12.53
C GLU A 17 -0.45 5.94 -13.12
N TRP A 18 -0.53 5.84 -14.45
CA TRP A 18 -0.67 4.58 -15.17
C TRP A 18 0.63 3.79 -15.35
N THR A 19 1.80 4.41 -15.14
CA THR A 19 3.10 3.78 -15.46
C THR A 19 4.09 3.87 -14.31
N ALA A 20 4.69 5.03 -14.12
CA ALA A 20 5.78 5.24 -13.18
C ALA A 20 5.33 5.04 -11.73
N ASP A 21 4.09 5.43 -11.40
CA ASP A 21 3.62 5.40 -10.02
C ASP A 21 3.39 3.97 -9.50
N ILE A 22 3.13 3.01 -10.40
CA ILE A 22 2.96 1.58 -10.07
C ILE A 22 4.24 0.95 -9.50
N LEU A 23 5.42 1.54 -9.75
CA LEU A 23 6.69 0.99 -9.25
C LEU A 23 6.80 1.07 -7.73
N TYR A 24 6.36 2.17 -7.11
CA TYR A 24 6.42 2.36 -5.67
C TYR A 24 5.62 1.34 -4.85
N PRO A 25 4.34 1.07 -5.13
CA PRO A 25 3.56 0.09 -4.37
C PRO A 25 4.10 -1.33 -4.56
N ILE A 26 4.72 -1.67 -5.70
CA ILE A 26 5.42 -2.95 -5.89
C ILE A 26 6.63 -3.05 -4.95
N ILE A 27 7.47 -2.01 -4.90
CA ILE A 27 8.64 -1.98 -4.02
C ILE A 27 8.20 -2.11 -2.55
N TYR A 28 7.17 -1.36 -2.14
CA TYR A 28 6.67 -1.42 -0.76
C TYR A 28 5.99 -2.74 -0.43
N LEU A 29 5.27 -3.36 -1.36
CA LEU A 29 4.68 -4.69 -1.20
C LEU A 29 5.76 -5.71 -0.82
N PHE A 30 6.83 -5.78 -1.60
CA PHE A 30 7.90 -6.74 -1.35
C PHE A 30 8.72 -6.36 -0.12
N PHE A 31 9.06 -5.09 0.05
CA PHE A 31 9.81 -4.63 1.22
C PHE A 31 9.10 -4.98 2.52
N PHE A 32 7.85 -4.53 2.70
CA PHE A 32 7.12 -4.80 3.93
C PHE A 32 6.75 -6.27 4.06
N GLY A 33 6.34 -6.94 2.98
CA GLY A 33 5.96 -8.35 3.03
C GLY A 33 7.13 -9.22 3.50
N LEU A 34 8.31 -9.05 2.90
CA LEU A 34 9.51 -9.79 3.27
C LEU A 34 10.03 -9.39 4.66
N ALA A 35 10.05 -8.09 4.98
CA ALA A 35 10.51 -7.62 6.30
C ALA A 35 9.63 -8.16 7.43
N ILE A 36 8.30 -8.07 7.29
CA ILE A 36 7.35 -8.58 8.29
C ILE A 36 7.49 -10.10 8.40
N SER A 37 7.54 -10.83 7.29
CA SER A 37 7.78 -12.28 7.30
C SER A 37 9.06 -12.64 8.06
N TRP A 38 10.17 -12.01 7.73
CA TRP A 38 11.48 -12.29 8.31
C TRP A 38 11.53 -11.97 9.81
N LEU A 39 10.90 -10.85 10.23
CA LEU A 39 10.80 -10.44 11.62
C LEU A 39 9.87 -11.36 12.41
N PHE A 40 8.71 -11.74 11.86
CA PHE A 40 7.74 -12.56 12.55
C PHE A 40 8.20 -14.00 12.74
N GLU A 41 9.06 -14.52 11.86
CA GLU A 41 9.77 -15.78 12.08
C GLU A 41 10.68 -15.76 13.33
N ARG A 42 11.15 -14.58 13.74
CA ARG A 42 12.05 -14.38 14.88
C ARG A 42 11.33 -13.85 16.12
N GLY A 43 10.19 -13.18 15.93
CA GLY A 43 9.39 -12.61 17.01
C GLY A 43 8.32 -13.54 17.58
N PHE A 44 7.76 -14.44 16.76
CA PHE A 44 6.59 -15.25 17.12
C PHE A 44 6.80 -16.73 16.83
N SER A 45 6.13 -17.62 17.58
CA SER A 45 6.12 -19.06 17.32
C SER A 45 5.51 -19.41 15.95
N ALA A 46 5.84 -20.58 15.41
CA ALA A 46 5.33 -21.02 14.10
C ALA A 46 3.80 -21.11 14.02
N ASN A 47 3.15 -21.46 15.12
CA ASN A 47 1.69 -21.57 15.22
C ASN A 47 0.99 -20.24 15.52
N SER A 48 1.74 -19.13 15.68
CA SER A 48 1.14 -17.84 16.00
C SER A 48 0.34 -17.28 14.82
N PRO A 49 -0.93 -16.88 15.02
CA PRO A 49 -1.72 -16.25 13.97
C PRO A 49 -1.10 -14.92 13.49
N MET A 50 -0.23 -14.29 14.30
CA MET A 50 0.50 -13.08 13.93
C MET A 50 1.28 -13.26 12.64
N ARG A 51 1.86 -14.45 12.38
CA ARG A 51 2.63 -14.72 11.17
C ARG A 51 1.82 -14.53 9.88
N LYS A 52 0.49 -14.71 9.93
CA LYS A 52 -0.42 -14.52 8.77
C LYS A 52 -0.65 -13.06 8.43
N LEU A 53 -0.35 -12.12 9.33
CA LEU A 53 -0.51 -10.69 9.08
C LEU A 53 0.59 -10.12 8.18
N ASN A 54 1.57 -10.95 7.77
CA ASN A 54 2.57 -10.56 6.77
C ASN A 54 1.98 -10.20 5.40
N VAL A 55 0.75 -10.60 5.11
CA VAL A 55 0.02 -10.24 3.88
C VAL A 55 -0.59 -8.84 3.92
N MET A 56 -0.51 -8.11 5.05
CA MET A 56 -1.05 -6.75 5.18
C MET A 56 -0.64 -5.78 4.06
N PRO A 57 0.62 -5.80 3.56
CA PRO A 57 1.05 -4.92 2.48
C PRO A 57 0.31 -5.15 1.14
N VAL A 58 -0.30 -6.32 0.94
CA VAL A 58 -1.15 -6.60 -0.24
C VAL A 58 -2.37 -5.68 -0.25
N GLY A 59 -2.95 -5.37 0.91
CA GLY A 59 -4.08 -4.45 0.99
C GLY A 59 -3.69 -3.03 0.58
N ALA A 60 -2.49 -2.57 0.95
CA ALA A 60 -1.96 -1.27 0.54
C ALA A 60 -1.74 -1.23 -0.98
N PHE A 61 -1.09 -2.28 -1.51
CA PHE A 61 -0.82 -2.43 -2.94
C PHE A 61 -2.11 -2.40 -3.78
N VAL A 62 -3.10 -3.22 -3.44
CA VAL A 62 -4.36 -3.28 -4.21
C VAL A 62 -5.13 -1.96 -4.11
N SER A 63 -5.16 -1.33 -2.93
CA SER A 63 -5.85 -0.05 -2.74
C SER A 63 -5.19 1.07 -3.56
N ASP A 64 -3.86 1.09 -3.63
CA ASP A 64 -3.10 2.04 -4.44
C ASP A 64 -3.38 1.86 -5.95
N LEU A 65 -3.40 0.63 -6.46
CA LEU A 65 -3.76 0.39 -7.87
C LEU A 65 -5.19 0.86 -8.20
N LEU A 66 -6.13 0.67 -7.29
CA LEU A 66 -7.52 1.12 -7.47
C LEU A 66 -7.64 2.66 -7.38
N GLU A 67 -6.85 3.29 -6.51
CA GLU A 67 -6.71 4.74 -6.43
C GLU A 67 -6.19 5.31 -7.76
N ASN A 68 -5.05 4.80 -8.25
CA ASN A 68 -4.42 5.26 -9.49
C ASN A 68 -5.35 5.06 -10.69
N LEU A 69 -6.06 3.93 -10.76
CA LEU A 69 -7.10 3.71 -11.78
C LEU A 69 -8.21 4.75 -11.71
N THR A 70 -8.64 5.13 -10.50
CA THR A 70 -9.68 6.15 -10.30
C THR A 70 -9.19 7.53 -10.72
N ILE A 71 -7.94 7.89 -10.40
CA ILE A 71 -7.29 9.14 -10.84
C ILE A 71 -7.20 9.18 -12.37
N VAL A 72 -6.69 8.12 -13.00
CA VAL A 72 -6.59 7.98 -14.46
C VAL A 72 -7.95 8.15 -15.13
N THR A 73 -8.99 7.55 -14.54
CA THR A 73 -10.37 7.68 -15.03
C THR A 73 -10.86 9.12 -14.95
N LEU A 74 -10.74 9.77 -13.78
CA LEU A 74 -11.14 11.17 -13.57
C LEU A 74 -10.43 12.13 -14.54
N LEU A 75 -9.14 11.92 -14.80
CA LEU A 75 -8.38 12.72 -15.76
C LEU A 75 -8.80 12.49 -17.21
N SER A 76 -9.23 11.27 -17.55
CA SER A 76 -9.62 10.89 -18.91
C SER A 76 -11.00 11.38 -19.32
N ILE A 77 -11.91 11.55 -18.36
CA ILE A 77 -13.29 11.99 -18.61
C ILE A 77 -13.52 13.49 -18.31
N PHE A 78 -12.48 14.21 -17.90
CA PHE A 78 -12.55 15.65 -17.65
C PHE A 78 -13.13 16.38 -18.89
N PRO A 79 -14.05 17.36 -18.72
CA PRO A 79 -14.42 18.07 -17.49
C PRO A 79 -15.45 17.36 -16.60
N SER A 80 -15.93 16.18 -16.98
CA SER A 80 -16.86 15.42 -16.14
C SER A 80 -16.18 15.02 -14.83
N GLN A 81 -16.82 15.31 -13.69
CA GLN A 81 -16.35 14.93 -12.36
C GLN A 81 -17.47 14.22 -11.59
N PRO A 82 -17.77 12.94 -11.90
CA PRO A 82 -18.79 12.19 -11.20
C PRO A 82 -18.49 12.08 -9.70
N ILE A 83 -19.45 12.46 -8.85
CA ILE A 83 -19.33 12.40 -7.39
C ILE A 83 -18.94 10.98 -6.91
N ALA A 84 -19.46 9.94 -7.57
CA ALA A 84 -19.13 8.55 -7.26
C ALA A 84 -17.63 8.23 -7.39
N LEU A 85 -16.95 8.74 -8.42
CA LEU A 85 -15.51 8.57 -8.59
C LEU A 85 -14.73 9.35 -7.53
N GLY A 86 -15.24 10.51 -7.10
CA GLY A 86 -14.68 11.25 -5.97
C GLY A 86 -14.71 10.46 -4.66
N TRP A 87 -15.83 9.80 -4.36
CA TRP A 87 -15.95 8.91 -3.20
C TRP A 87 -15.05 7.67 -3.30
N LEU A 88 -14.99 7.03 -4.47
CA LEU A 88 -14.08 5.90 -4.68
C LEU A 88 -12.62 6.30 -4.48
N LEU A 89 -12.21 7.45 -5.03
CA LEU A 89 -10.87 7.97 -4.83
C LEU A 89 -10.56 8.16 -3.35
N PHE A 90 -11.47 8.80 -2.60
CA PHE A 90 -11.33 8.99 -1.16
C PHE A 90 -11.21 7.66 -0.40
N ILE A 91 -12.07 6.68 -0.72
CA ILE A 91 -12.07 5.36 -0.07
C ILE A 91 -10.74 4.64 -0.35
N PHE A 92 -10.30 4.56 -1.60
CA PHE A 92 -9.06 3.86 -1.95
C PHE A 92 -7.83 4.54 -1.36
N THR A 93 -7.76 5.87 -1.40
CA THR A 93 -6.71 6.64 -0.72
C THR A 93 -6.67 6.33 0.78
N THR A 94 -7.83 6.30 1.43
CA THR A 94 -7.94 6.03 2.87
C THR A 94 -7.51 4.60 3.19
N LEU A 95 -8.01 3.61 2.44
CA LEU A 95 -7.65 2.20 2.62
C LEU A 95 -6.15 1.97 2.42
N LYS A 96 -5.57 2.57 1.38
CA LYS A 96 -4.12 2.53 1.13
C LYS A 96 -3.34 2.94 2.37
N TRP A 97 -3.64 4.10 2.93
CA TRP A 97 -2.93 4.62 4.10
C TRP A 97 -3.17 3.77 5.36
N ILE A 98 -4.39 3.26 5.57
CA ILE A 98 -4.67 2.33 6.68
C ILE A 98 -3.78 1.08 6.58
N PHE A 99 -3.73 0.45 5.41
CA PHE A 99 -2.90 -0.74 5.20
C PHE A 99 -1.39 -0.44 5.28
N ALA A 100 -0.96 0.72 4.77
CA ALA A 100 0.44 1.15 4.86
C ALA A 100 0.86 1.35 6.32
N PHE A 101 0.07 2.09 7.11
CA PHE A 101 0.36 2.28 8.53
C PHE A 101 0.28 0.98 9.33
N ALA A 102 -0.69 0.11 9.02
CA ALA A 102 -0.75 -1.22 9.62
C ALA A 102 0.51 -2.05 9.30
N SER A 103 1.01 -1.99 8.08
CA SER A 103 2.24 -2.69 7.66
C SER A 103 3.47 -2.16 8.42
N ILE A 104 3.59 -0.84 8.57
CA ILE A 104 4.64 -0.21 9.38
C ILE A 104 4.54 -0.67 10.84
N ALA A 105 3.35 -0.61 11.44
CA ALA A 105 3.13 -1.03 12.82
C ALA A 105 3.49 -2.51 13.04
N LEU A 106 3.08 -3.39 12.12
CA LEU A 106 3.43 -4.81 12.16
C LEU A 106 4.94 -5.03 12.05
N MET A 107 5.62 -4.29 11.17
CA MET A 107 7.08 -4.35 11.07
C MET A 107 7.75 -3.92 12.39
N LEU A 108 7.29 -2.84 13.03
CA LEU A 108 7.82 -2.38 14.32
C LEU A 108 7.56 -3.39 15.45
N VAL A 109 6.37 -3.98 15.51
CA VAL A 109 6.03 -5.06 16.45
C VAL A 109 6.95 -6.26 16.22
N GLY A 110 7.16 -6.65 14.96
CA GLY A 110 8.06 -7.74 14.59
C GLY A 110 9.49 -7.47 15.02
N LEU A 111 9.97 -6.24 14.83
CA LEU A 111 11.30 -5.80 15.25
C LEU A 111 11.46 -5.86 16.77
N ALA A 112 10.51 -5.33 17.52
CA ALA A 112 10.53 -5.36 18.98
C ALA A 112 10.57 -6.80 19.52
N MET A 113 9.77 -7.69 18.94
CA MET A 113 9.73 -9.09 19.34
C MET A 113 10.98 -9.86 18.91
N ALA A 114 11.51 -9.60 17.71
CA ALA A 114 12.76 -10.20 17.26
C ALA A 114 13.94 -9.76 18.14
N LEU A 115 14.00 -8.48 18.53
CA LEU A 115 14.99 -7.96 19.48
C LEU A 115 14.89 -8.66 20.83
N LYS A 116 13.68 -8.78 21.39
CA LYS A 116 13.43 -9.51 22.65
C LYS A 116 13.93 -10.95 22.60
N ASN A 117 13.84 -11.59 21.44
CA ASN A 117 14.27 -12.98 21.22
C ASN A 117 15.72 -13.09 20.70
N GLY A 118 16.48 -12.00 20.64
CA GLY A 118 17.86 -11.98 20.14
C GLY A 118 18.00 -12.42 18.68
N PHE A 119 16.99 -12.13 17.85
CA PHE A 119 16.89 -12.50 16.42
C PHE A 119 17.00 -14.01 16.11
N LYS A 120 16.88 -14.87 17.11
CA LYS A 120 16.84 -16.32 16.89
C LYS A 120 15.53 -16.69 16.20
N LYS A 121 15.63 -17.53 15.16
CA LYS A 121 14.44 -18.07 14.49
C LYS A 121 13.67 -18.90 15.51
N GLN A 122 12.38 -18.61 15.67
CA GLN A 122 11.51 -19.40 16.54
C GLN A 122 11.18 -20.69 15.80
N ALA A 123 11.64 -21.82 16.37
CA ALA A 123 11.53 -23.15 15.80
C ALA A 123 10.08 -23.48 15.38
N GLN A 124 9.95 -24.34 14.36
CA GLN A 124 8.70 -24.98 14.02
C GLN A 124 8.30 -25.99 15.10
#